data_AF-A0A641M9G4-F1
#
_entry.id   AF-A0A641M9G4-F1
#
_cell.length_a   1.000
_cell.length_b   1.000
_cell.length_c   1.000
_cell.angle_alpha   90.00
_cell.angle_beta   90.00
_cell.angle_gamma   90.00
#
_symmetry.space_group_name_H-M   'P 1'
#
loop_
_entity.id
_entity.type
_entity.pdbx_description
1 polymer ?
#
loop_
_entity_poly.entity_id
_entity_poly.type
_entity_poly.pdbx_seq_one_letter_code
_entity_poly.pdbx_strand_id
1 'polypeptide(L)'
;MQAIYDRYGKDPNLLFVSATPGYETFPCHPKTGSVSTNFFEDFSKVRDSQGRAYSPELWKSTVKNWISSISAMYSDVLTFVSLNRGGLFPEEDYFQLFGEYSVECHVMVGQNGIKASSYQNQNGGRYKLFRQWKQQVPVFQEMALASGNIERQVGSLMGVMEAAVRIDADYLNVYAVDVLKGTKGYKDYDPSYEQALKFGYEKLQLKK
;
A
#
# COMPACT_ATOMS: atom_id res chain seq x y z
N MET A 1 7.84 -4.09 -18.44
CA MET A 1 6.48 -3.58 -18.19
C MET A 1 5.54 -3.78 -19.38
N GLN A 2 5.94 -3.44 -20.62
CA GLN A 2 5.09 -3.60 -21.82
C GLN A 2 4.47 -5.02 -21.96
N ALA A 3 5.27 -6.08 -21.82
CA ALA A 3 4.76 -7.45 -21.91
C ALA A 3 3.68 -7.80 -20.85
N ILE A 4 3.72 -7.15 -19.68
CA ILE A 4 2.70 -7.31 -18.63
C ILE A 4 1.42 -6.60 -19.07
N TYR A 5 1.55 -5.37 -19.57
CA TYR A 5 0.41 -4.61 -20.10
C TYR A 5 -0.26 -5.34 -21.27
N ASP A 6 0.51 -5.85 -22.24
CA ASP A 6 -0.05 -6.56 -23.39
C ASP A 6 -0.83 -7.82 -23.00
N ARG A 7 -0.45 -8.45 -21.88
CA ARG A 7 -1.10 -9.65 -21.37
C ARG A 7 -2.32 -9.38 -20.50
N TYR A 8 -2.28 -8.34 -19.67
CA TYR A 8 -3.30 -8.11 -18.62
C TYR A 8 -3.96 -6.73 -18.69
N GLY A 9 -3.24 -5.72 -19.19
CA GLY A 9 -3.67 -4.31 -19.15
C GLY A 9 -4.82 -3.95 -20.07
N LYS A 10 -5.15 -4.84 -21.03
CA LYS A 10 -6.28 -4.66 -21.95
C LYS A 10 -7.57 -5.32 -21.46
N ASP A 11 -7.55 -5.97 -20.30
CA ASP A 11 -8.75 -6.57 -19.71
C ASP A 11 -9.69 -5.46 -19.22
N PRO A 12 -10.93 -5.35 -19.74
CA PRO A 12 -11.88 -4.34 -19.31
C PRO A 12 -12.32 -4.50 -17.84
N ASN A 13 -12.02 -5.64 -17.21
CA ASN A 13 -12.29 -5.90 -15.79
C ASN A 13 -11.10 -5.55 -14.88
N LEU A 14 -9.99 -5.04 -15.43
CA LEU A 14 -8.86 -4.61 -14.62
C LEU A 14 -9.22 -3.32 -13.86
N LEU A 15 -9.32 -3.42 -12.54
CA LEU A 15 -9.76 -2.31 -11.69
C LEU A 15 -8.61 -1.40 -11.23
N PHE A 16 -7.49 -2.01 -10.84
CA PHE A 16 -6.34 -1.28 -10.30
C PHE A 16 -5.03 -1.93 -10.71
N VAL A 17 -3.98 -1.11 -10.80
CA VAL A 17 -2.59 -1.57 -10.87
C VAL A 17 -1.81 -1.00 -9.69
N SER A 18 -1.19 -1.88 -8.92
CA SER A 18 -0.35 -1.49 -7.78
C SER A 18 1.13 -1.58 -8.12
N ALA A 19 1.90 -0.57 -7.73
CA ALA A 19 3.34 -0.70 -7.55
C ALA A 19 3.68 -0.50 -6.07
N THR A 20 4.13 -1.55 -5.39
CA THR A 20 4.49 -1.51 -3.97
C THR A 20 6.00 -1.61 -3.84
N PRO A 21 6.73 -0.48 -3.70
CA PRO A 21 8.16 -0.51 -3.47
C PRO A 21 8.47 -0.77 -1.98
N GLY A 22 9.42 -1.65 -1.71
CA GLY A 22 10.05 -1.72 -0.40
C GLY A 22 10.58 -3.10 -0.02
N TYR A 23 11.49 -3.08 0.96
CA TYR A 23 11.99 -4.24 1.69
C TYR A 23 10.90 -5.29 2.02
N GLU A 24 9.70 -4.85 2.42
CA GLU A 24 8.63 -5.74 2.87
C GLU A 24 8.01 -6.57 1.74
N THR A 25 8.24 -6.17 0.49
CA THR A 25 7.78 -6.90 -0.72
C THR A 25 8.86 -7.74 -1.36
N PHE A 26 10.08 -7.75 -0.81
CA PHE A 26 11.11 -8.65 -1.30
C PHE A 26 10.72 -10.11 -0.98
N PRO A 27 10.83 -11.04 -1.95
CA PRO A 27 10.46 -12.44 -1.77
C PRO A 27 11.29 -13.16 -0.68
N CYS A 28 12.34 -12.51 -0.17
CA CYS A 28 13.22 -12.92 0.90
C CYS A 28 12.99 -12.10 2.17
N HIS A 29 11.74 -11.75 2.50
CA HIS A 29 11.45 -11.13 3.79
C HIS A 29 11.88 -12.08 4.92
N PRO A 30 12.68 -11.66 5.91
CA PRO A 30 13.18 -12.52 7.00
C PRO A 30 12.10 -13.09 7.94
N LYS A 31 10.83 -12.78 7.71
CA LYS A 31 9.70 -13.36 8.44
C LYS A 31 9.02 -14.52 7.71
N THR A 32 9.33 -14.75 6.43
CA THR A 32 8.73 -15.81 5.60
C THR A 32 9.71 -16.93 5.24
N GLY A 33 10.97 -16.84 5.68
CA GLY A 33 11.99 -17.89 5.56
C GLY A 33 13.19 -17.62 6.45
N SER A 34 14.09 -18.60 6.59
CA SER A 34 15.40 -18.45 7.24
C SER A 34 16.32 -17.59 6.36
N VAL A 35 16.04 -16.29 6.32
CA VAL A 35 16.83 -15.33 5.55
C VAL A 35 18.03 -14.93 6.41
N SER A 36 19.23 -14.98 5.82
CA SER A 36 20.46 -14.51 6.45
C SER A 36 20.24 -13.10 7.01
N THR A 37 20.72 -12.83 8.22
CA THR A 37 20.73 -11.47 8.79
C THR A 37 21.46 -10.48 7.90
N ASN A 38 22.38 -10.97 7.06
CA ASN A 38 23.21 -10.18 6.15
C ASN A 38 22.69 -10.18 4.71
N PHE A 39 21.49 -10.70 4.47
CA PHE A 39 20.95 -10.87 3.11
C PHE A 39 21.06 -9.60 2.26
N PHE A 40 20.77 -8.42 2.82
CA PHE A 40 20.82 -7.17 2.06
C PHE A 40 22.25 -6.70 1.75
N GLU A 41 23.17 -6.90 2.70
CA GLU A 41 24.59 -6.64 2.46
C GLU A 41 25.14 -7.56 1.38
N ASP A 42 24.70 -8.83 1.36
CA ASP A 42 25.10 -9.79 0.34
C ASP A 42 24.44 -9.47 -1.00
N PHE A 43 23.13 -9.21 -1.01
CA PHE A 43 22.34 -8.91 -2.20
C PHE A 43 22.81 -7.63 -2.90
N SER A 44 23.12 -6.59 -2.15
CA SER A 44 23.68 -5.34 -2.70
C SER A 44 25.07 -5.50 -3.33
N LYS A 45 25.76 -6.61 -3.07
CA LYS A 45 27.03 -6.97 -3.73
C LYS A 45 26.84 -7.87 -4.95
N VAL A 46 25.68 -8.52 -5.09
CA VAL A 46 25.37 -9.38 -6.24
C VAL A 46 25.18 -8.50 -7.48
N ARG A 47 25.96 -8.81 -8.52
CA ARG A 47 25.85 -8.13 -9.81
C ARG A 47 24.83 -8.84 -10.70
N ASP A 48 24.01 -8.06 -11.39
CA ASP A 48 23.14 -8.54 -12.45
C ASP A 48 23.95 -8.94 -13.70
N SER A 49 23.25 -9.43 -14.73
CA SER A 49 23.88 -9.82 -16.00
C SER A 49 24.53 -8.66 -16.77
N GLN A 50 24.30 -7.42 -16.34
CA GLN A 50 24.92 -6.20 -16.87
C GLN A 50 26.03 -5.68 -15.95
N GLY A 51 26.42 -6.43 -14.92
CA GLY A 51 27.47 -6.06 -13.97
C GLY A 51 27.05 -5.02 -12.93
N ARG A 52 25.77 -4.63 -12.86
CA ARG A 52 25.26 -3.64 -11.90
C ARG A 52 24.85 -4.31 -10.61
N ALA A 53 25.11 -3.68 -9.48
CA ALA A 53 24.60 -4.13 -8.19
C ALA A 53 23.63 -3.10 -7.62
N TYR A 54 22.74 -3.52 -6.72
CA TYR A 54 21.78 -2.60 -6.13
C TYR A 54 22.46 -1.59 -5.20
N SER A 55 22.21 -0.31 -5.44
CA SER A 55 22.53 0.79 -4.53
C SER A 55 21.25 1.56 -4.18
N PRO A 56 21.24 2.35 -3.10
CA PRO A 56 20.13 3.25 -2.78
C PRO A 56 19.73 4.16 -3.95
N GLU A 57 20.70 4.69 -4.70
CA GLU A 57 20.49 5.57 -5.86
C GLU A 57 19.82 4.82 -7.00
N LEU A 58 20.32 3.62 -7.34
CA LEU A 58 19.73 2.77 -8.36
C LEU A 58 18.30 2.35 -7.95
N TRP A 59 18.09 2.05 -6.67
CA TRP A 59 16.78 1.71 -6.13
C TRP A 59 15.79 2.87 -6.28
N LYS A 60 16.15 4.08 -5.82
CA LYS A 60 15.33 5.29 -5.97
C LYS A 60 14.97 5.53 -7.44
N SER A 61 15.95 5.44 -8.35
CA SER A 61 15.73 5.60 -9.79
C SER A 61 14.78 4.53 -10.35
N THR A 62 14.97 3.27 -9.96
CA THR A 62 14.13 2.15 -10.40
C THR A 62 12.68 2.34 -9.97
N VAL A 63 12.45 2.68 -8.69
CA VAL A 63 11.11 2.91 -8.15
C VAL A 63 10.43 4.08 -8.86
N LYS A 64 11.11 5.22 -9.04
CA LYS A 64 10.57 6.37 -9.78
C LYS A 64 10.23 6.01 -11.24
N ASN A 65 11.08 5.25 -11.90
CA ASN A 65 10.80 4.77 -13.26
C ASN A 65 9.56 3.86 -13.29
N TRP A 66 9.35 3.01 -12.30
CA TRP A 66 8.13 2.19 -12.22
C TRP A 66 6.88 3.02 -12.00
N ILE A 67 6.90 3.97 -11.07
CA ILE A 67 5.77 4.86 -10.77
C ILE A 67 5.34 5.62 -12.03
N SER A 68 6.30 6.27 -12.71
CA SER A 68 6.01 6.99 -13.96
C SER A 68 5.58 6.05 -15.08
N SER A 69 6.17 4.86 -15.20
CA SER A 69 5.79 3.89 -16.22
C SER A 69 4.35 3.39 -16.03
N ILE A 70 3.94 3.02 -14.81
CA ILE A 70 2.57 2.53 -14.59
C ILE A 70 1.55 3.62 -14.92
N SER A 71 1.81 4.86 -14.52
CA SER A 71 0.95 6.01 -14.84
C SER A 71 0.79 6.16 -16.36
N ALA A 72 1.90 6.11 -17.10
CA ALA A 72 1.89 6.29 -18.54
C ALA A 72 1.24 5.12 -19.31
N MET A 73 1.46 3.87 -18.89
CA MET A 73 0.95 2.70 -19.62
C MET A 73 -0.53 2.41 -19.30
N TYR A 74 -0.97 2.70 -18.08
CA TYR A 74 -2.31 2.38 -17.60
C TYR A 74 -3.15 3.66 -17.43
N SER A 75 -3.15 4.53 -18.43
CA SER A 75 -3.85 5.84 -18.37
C SER A 75 -5.35 5.73 -18.09
N ASP A 76 -5.97 4.61 -18.48
CA ASP A 76 -7.41 4.37 -18.35
C ASP A 76 -7.78 3.51 -17.12
N VAL A 77 -6.79 3.11 -16.31
CA VAL A 77 -6.97 2.27 -15.12
C VAL A 77 -6.39 2.98 -13.91
N LEU A 78 -7.04 2.88 -12.74
CA LEU A 78 -6.53 3.51 -11.54
C LEU A 78 -5.21 2.84 -11.10
N THR A 79 -4.13 3.61 -11.16
CA THR A 79 -2.82 3.18 -10.64
C THR A 79 -2.61 3.68 -9.22
N PHE A 80 -2.03 2.86 -8.36
CA PHE A 80 -1.65 3.28 -7.02
C PHE A 80 -0.27 2.76 -6.60
N VAL A 81 0.32 3.47 -5.65
CA VAL A 81 1.57 3.10 -5.01
C VAL A 81 1.32 2.92 -3.52
N SER A 82 1.51 1.69 -3.05
CA SER A 82 1.38 1.38 -1.62
C SER A 82 2.76 1.42 -0.96
N LEU A 83 2.91 2.29 0.03
CA LEU A 83 4.20 2.57 0.67
C LEU A 83 4.21 2.04 2.11
N ASN A 84 5.34 1.52 2.56
CA ASN A 84 5.60 1.41 4.00
C ASN A 84 6.79 2.26 4.40
N ARG A 85 8.01 1.84 4.07
CA ARG A 85 9.20 2.70 4.13
C ARG A 85 9.78 2.95 2.75
N GLY A 86 9.58 2.03 1.81
CA GLY A 86 10.13 2.14 0.45
C GLY A 86 11.64 1.97 0.39
N GLY A 87 12.36 1.83 1.49
CA GLY A 87 13.80 1.58 1.53
C GLY A 87 14.21 0.25 0.90
N LEU A 88 15.42 0.20 0.35
CA LEU A 88 16.11 -1.06 0.03
C LEU A 88 16.66 -1.68 1.33
N PHE A 89 17.21 -0.83 2.21
CA PHE A 89 17.74 -1.22 3.51
C PHE A 89 16.78 -0.86 4.66
N PRO A 90 16.80 -1.61 5.79
CA PRO A 90 15.91 -1.36 6.92
C PRO A 90 16.02 0.02 7.56
N GLU A 91 17.17 0.69 7.48
CA GLU A 91 17.41 2.03 8.04
C GLU A 91 16.81 3.14 7.17
N GLU A 92 16.55 2.87 5.89
CA GLU A 92 16.06 3.86 4.94
C GLU A 92 14.56 4.09 5.10
N ASP A 93 14.14 5.34 4.94
CA ASP A 93 12.72 5.72 4.83
C ASP A 93 12.54 6.70 3.67
N TYR A 94 12.06 6.18 2.55
CA TYR A 94 11.74 6.91 1.33
C TYR A 94 10.23 7.11 1.16
N PHE A 95 9.44 6.93 2.24
CA PHE A 95 7.99 7.06 2.20
C PHE A 95 7.55 8.41 1.64
N GLN A 96 8.11 9.52 2.16
CA GLN A 96 7.77 10.84 1.66
C GLN A 96 8.24 11.05 0.22
N LEU A 97 9.48 10.66 -0.10
CA LEU A 97 10.07 10.83 -1.44
C LEU A 97 9.23 10.15 -2.54
N PHE A 98 8.81 8.90 -2.31
CA PHE A 98 8.00 8.18 -3.30
C PHE A 98 6.55 8.60 -3.29
N GLY A 99 6.01 9.01 -2.14
CA GLY A 99 4.66 9.57 -2.07
C GLY A 99 4.54 10.86 -2.88
N GLU A 100 5.46 11.81 -2.69
CA GLU A 100 5.51 13.05 -3.46
C GLU A 100 5.68 12.79 -4.96
N TYR A 101 6.57 11.88 -5.34
CA TYR A 101 6.75 11.53 -6.74
C TYR A 101 5.53 10.82 -7.36
N SER A 102 4.77 10.05 -6.57
CA SER A 102 3.50 9.46 -7.00
C SER A 102 2.48 10.54 -7.31
N VAL A 103 2.38 11.56 -6.46
CA VAL A 103 1.50 12.72 -6.67
C VAL A 103 1.90 13.48 -7.94
N GLU A 104 3.20 13.73 -8.16
CA GLU A 104 3.72 14.36 -9.38
C GLU A 104 3.34 13.58 -10.64
N CYS A 105 3.28 12.24 -10.57
CA CYS A 105 2.90 11.37 -11.68
C CYS A 105 1.38 11.12 -11.78
N HIS A 106 0.55 11.81 -10.99
CA HIS A 106 -0.90 11.58 -10.89
C HIS A 106 -1.29 10.14 -10.50
N VAL A 107 -0.44 9.46 -9.75
CA VAL A 107 -0.67 8.11 -9.23
C VAL A 107 -1.23 8.21 -7.82
N MET A 108 -2.24 7.39 -7.50
CA MET A 108 -2.79 7.34 -6.15
C MET A 108 -1.70 6.92 -5.15
N VAL A 109 -1.70 7.55 -3.98
CA VAL A 109 -0.72 7.26 -2.93
C VAL A 109 -1.37 6.50 -1.79
N GLY A 110 -0.64 5.54 -1.23
CA GLY A 110 -1.17 4.73 -0.16
C GLY A 110 -0.15 4.20 0.81
N GLN A 111 -0.67 3.53 1.84
CA GLN A 111 0.14 2.79 2.79
C GLN A 111 -0.35 1.35 2.94
N ASN A 112 0.60 0.41 2.97
CA ASN A 112 0.38 -0.90 3.53
C ASN A 112 0.61 -0.87 5.04
N GLY A 113 -0.36 -1.33 5.81
CA GLY A 113 -0.19 -1.50 7.25
C GLY A 113 -1.06 -0.60 8.11
N ILE A 114 -2.21 -0.13 7.63
CA ILE A 114 -3.13 0.64 8.48
C ILE A 114 -3.68 -0.23 9.62
N LYS A 115 -3.78 0.36 10.82
CA LYS A 115 -4.30 -0.23 12.04
C LYS A 115 -5.25 0.76 12.71
N ALA A 116 -6.03 0.32 13.69
CA ALA A 116 -6.97 1.16 14.42
C ALA A 116 -6.30 2.36 15.13
N SER A 117 -5.03 2.23 15.53
CA SER A 117 -4.25 3.31 16.14
C SER A 117 -3.59 4.25 15.12
N SER A 118 -3.62 3.93 13.82
CA SER A 118 -2.97 4.75 12.79
C SER A 118 -3.57 6.16 12.75
N TYR A 119 -2.70 7.15 12.64
CA TYR A 119 -3.05 8.56 12.42
C TYR A 119 -3.88 9.22 13.54
N GLN A 120 -3.85 8.69 14.77
CA GLN A 120 -4.48 9.34 15.92
C GLN A 120 -3.88 10.72 16.24
N ASN A 121 -2.56 10.87 16.03
CA ASN A 121 -1.90 12.16 16.16
C ASN A 121 -1.99 12.96 14.85
N GLN A 122 -2.88 13.95 14.81
CA GLN A 122 -3.05 14.86 13.66
C GLN A 122 -1.81 15.73 13.37
N ASN A 123 -0.88 15.85 14.33
CA ASN A 123 0.40 16.52 14.11
C ASN A 123 1.49 15.58 13.55
N GLY A 124 1.21 14.28 13.43
CA GLY A 124 2.14 13.27 12.95
C GLY A 124 2.48 13.43 11.46
N GLY A 125 3.72 13.10 11.09
CA GLY A 125 4.23 13.27 9.73
C GLY A 125 3.38 12.59 8.65
N ARG A 126 3.07 11.30 8.81
CA ARG A 126 2.23 10.57 7.82
C ARG A 126 0.81 11.11 7.71
N TYR A 127 0.20 11.55 8.82
CA TYR A 127 -1.13 12.19 8.77
C TYR A 127 -1.07 13.43 7.88
N LYS A 128 -0.12 14.34 8.13
CA LYS A 128 0.04 15.58 7.36
C LYS A 128 0.31 15.30 5.88
N LEU A 129 1.20 14.37 5.58
CA LEU A 129 1.52 13.97 4.21
C LEU A 129 0.29 13.44 3.46
N PHE A 130 -0.47 12.50 4.03
CA PHE A 130 -1.67 11.99 3.37
C PHE A 130 -2.73 13.07 3.17
N ARG A 131 -2.95 13.95 4.16
CA ARG A 131 -3.89 15.07 4.03
C ARG A 131 -3.48 16.05 2.94
N GLN A 132 -2.18 16.27 2.75
CA GLN A 132 -1.65 17.12 1.69
C GLN A 132 -1.78 16.44 0.32
N TRP A 133 -1.35 15.18 0.19
CA TRP A 133 -1.42 14.44 -1.07
C TRP A 133 -2.85 14.22 -1.56
N LYS A 134 -3.79 14.01 -0.63
CA LYS A 134 -5.23 13.86 -0.91
C LYS A 134 -5.83 15.03 -1.69
N GLN A 135 -5.23 16.23 -1.59
CA GLN A 135 -5.68 17.40 -2.34
C GLN A 135 -5.39 17.29 -3.85
N GLN A 136 -4.52 16.37 -4.26
CA GLN A 136 -4.03 16.26 -5.63
C GLN A 136 -4.33 14.90 -6.27
N VAL A 137 -4.28 13.81 -5.49
CA VAL A 137 -4.55 12.46 -5.96
C VAL A 137 -5.39 11.68 -4.93
N PRO A 138 -6.14 10.64 -5.33
CA PRO A 138 -6.82 9.79 -4.38
C PRO A 138 -5.84 9.04 -3.45
N VAL A 139 -6.32 8.73 -2.25
CA VAL A 139 -5.56 8.00 -1.23
C VAL A 139 -6.12 6.59 -1.05
N PHE A 140 -5.24 5.59 -1.14
CA PHE A 140 -5.55 4.18 -0.93
C PHE A 140 -4.88 3.66 0.33
N GLN A 141 -5.52 2.79 1.11
CA GLN A 141 -4.91 2.18 2.29
C GLN A 141 -5.10 0.68 2.27
N GLU A 142 -4.13 -0.06 2.81
CA GLU A 142 -4.24 -1.51 3.01
C GLU A 142 -4.09 -1.86 4.47
N MET A 143 -5.01 -2.68 4.97
CA MET A 143 -4.97 -3.20 6.33
C MET A 143 -3.66 -3.95 6.60
N ALA A 144 -3.12 -3.79 7.81
CA ALA A 144 -1.90 -4.51 8.19
C ALA A 144 -2.06 -6.03 8.20
N LEU A 145 -3.25 -6.50 8.60
CA LEU A 145 -3.72 -7.89 8.63
C LEU A 145 -5.23 -7.86 8.92
N ALA A 146 -5.87 -9.03 8.96
CA ALA A 146 -7.26 -9.13 9.40
C ALA A 146 -7.47 -8.48 10.78
N SER A 147 -8.64 -7.87 10.97
CA SER A 147 -9.01 -7.21 12.22
C SER A 147 -8.98 -8.17 13.42
N GLY A 148 -8.70 -7.64 14.60
CA GLY A 148 -8.54 -8.42 15.82
C GLY A 148 -7.20 -9.19 15.93
N ASN A 149 -6.32 -9.12 14.93
CA ASN A 149 -5.00 -9.74 15.03
C ASN A 149 -4.15 -9.08 16.14
N ILE A 150 -3.84 -9.88 17.16
CA ILE A 150 -3.13 -9.44 18.37
C ILE A 150 -1.64 -9.21 18.10
N GLU A 151 -0.97 -10.12 17.38
CA GLU A 151 0.46 -10.03 17.08
C GLU A 151 0.80 -8.69 16.41
N ARG A 152 -0.09 -8.23 15.53
CA ARG A 152 0.10 -7.02 14.74
C ARG A 152 -0.68 -5.83 15.28
N GLN A 153 -1.42 -6.03 16.38
CA GLN A 153 -2.19 -5.01 17.07
C GLN A 153 -3.08 -4.22 16.10
N VAL A 154 -3.78 -4.93 15.21
CA VAL A 154 -4.57 -4.30 14.15
C VAL A 154 -5.74 -3.51 14.74
N GLY A 155 -6.33 -4.00 15.83
CA GLY A 155 -7.54 -3.45 16.43
C GLY A 155 -8.82 -3.93 15.72
N SER A 156 -9.97 -3.35 16.08
CA SER A 156 -11.27 -3.70 15.48
C SER A 156 -11.39 -3.17 14.05
N LEU A 157 -12.26 -3.79 13.25
CA LEU A 157 -12.52 -3.32 11.88
C LEU A 157 -13.02 -1.87 11.88
N MET A 158 -13.92 -1.49 12.80
CA MET A 158 -14.39 -0.10 12.94
C MET A 158 -13.22 0.86 13.19
N GLY A 159 -12.31 0.53 14.11
CA GLY A 159 -11.18 1.40 14.40
C GLY A 159 -10.26 1.59 13.19
N VAL A 160 -10.12 0.55 12.35
CA VAL A 160 -9.36 0.66 11.10
C VAL A 160 -10.08 1.54 10.06
N MET A 161 -11.40 1.43 9.96
CA MET A 161 -12.21 2.32 9.10
C MET A 161 -12.08 3.77 9.54
N GLU A 162 -12.20 4.04 10.84
CA GLU A 162 -12.00 5.37 11.42
C GLU A 162 -10.59 5.90 11.15
N ALA A 163 -9.57 5.04 11.20
CA ALA A 163 -8.21 5.42 10.85
C ALA A 163 -8.08 5.88 9.40
N ALA A 164 -8.72 5.19 8.45
CA ALA A 164 -8.76 5.60 7.05
C ALA A 164 -9.51 6.93 6.88
N VAL A 165 -10.63 7.11 7.58
CA VAL A 165 -11.40 8.37 7.58
C VAL A 165 -10.60 9.55 8.13
N ARG A 166 -9.76 9.36 9.16
CA ARG A 166 -8.93 10.45 9.74
C ARG A 166 -8.08 11.16 8.68
N ILE A 167 -7.56 10.41 7.70
CA ILE A 167 -6.75 10.96 6.61
C ILE A 167 -7.55 11.25 5.33
N ASP A 168 -8.88 11.07 5.35
CA ASP A 168 -9.77 11.20 4.18
C ASP A 168 -9.33 10.30 3.02
N ALA A 169 -9.06 9.03 3.35
CA ALA A 169 -8.78 8.01 2.34
C ALA A 169 -10.00 7.78 1.44
N ASP A 170 -9.75 7.55 0.15
CA ASP A 170 -10.79 7.23 -0.83
C ASP A 170 -11.08 5.73 -0.87
N TYR A 171 -10.06 4.92 -0.59
CA TYR A 171 -10.12 3.47 -0.65
C TYR A 171 -9.43 2.83 0.56
N LEU A 172 -10.01 1.74 1.03
CA LEU A 172 -9.41 0.85 2.00
C LEU A 172 -9.57 -0.60 1.52
N ASN A 173 -8.45 -1.29 1.32
CA ASN A 173 -8.43 -2.72 1.08
C ASN A 173 -8.70 -3.47 2.40
N VAL A 174 -9.87 -4.11 2.47
CA VAL A 174 -10.33 -4.87 3.64
C VAL A 174 -10.06 -6.35 3.42
N TYR A 175 -9.56 -7.05 4.45
CA TYR A 175 -9.33 -8.49 4.35
C TYR A 175 -10.64 -9.25 4.12
N ALA A 176 -10.61 -10.21 3.20
CA ALA A 176 -11.79 -11.00 2.83
C ALA A 176 -12.46 -11.69 4.04
N VAL A 177 -11.69 -12.14 5.03
CA VAL A 177 -12.24 -12.76 6.25
C VAL A 177 -13.07 -11.76 7.08
N ASP A 178 -12.67 -10.49 7.11
CA ASP A 178 -13.42 -9.45 7.81
C ASP A 178 -14.72 -9.12 7.05
N VAL A 179 -14.67 -9.12 5.70
CA VAL A 179 -15.86 -8.97 4.85
C VAL A 179 -16.84 -10.13 5.06
N LEU A 180 -16.35 -11.37 5.09
CA LEU A 180 -17.17 -12.56 5.31
C LEU A 180 -17.87 -12.51 6.67
N LYS A 181 -17.17 -12.10 7.74
CA LYS A 181 -17.78 -11.89 9.07
C LYS A 181 -18.87 -10.82 9.05
N GLY A 182 -18.75 -9.79 8.22
CA GLY A 182 -19.81 -8.78 8.05
C GLY A 182 -20.96 -9.21 7.11
N THR A 183 -20.89 -10.40 6.50
CA THR A 183 -21.86 -10.85 5.50
C THR A 183 -22.94 -11.72 6.14
N LYS A 184 -24.20 -11.27 6.10
CA LYS A 184 -25.35 -12.03 6.61
C LYS A 184 -25.43 -13.42 6.00
N GLY A 185 -25.63 -14.44 6.83
CA GLY A 185 -25.69 -15.84 6.43
C GLY A 185 -24.34 -16.57 6.42
N TYR A 186 -23.22 -15.87 6.63
CA TYR A 186 -21.94 -16.53 6.89
C TYR A 186 -21.91 -17.14 8.30
N LYS A 187 -21.23 -18.28 8.45
CA LYS A 187 -21.23 -19.07 9.71
C LYS A 187 -20.74 -18.29 10.94
N ASP A 188 -19.81 -17.36 10.73
CA ASP A 188 -19.21 -16.52 11.77
C ASP A 188 -19.68 -15.06 11.62
N TYR A 189 -20.92 -14.86 11.17
CA TYR A 189 -21.49 -13.53 11.00
C TYR A 189 -21.48 -12.75 12.32
N ASP A 190 -20.96 -11.53 12.26
CA ASP A 190 -20.89 -10.59 13.37
C ASP A 190 -21.43 -9.22 12.91
N PRO A 191 -22.53 -8.73 13.50
CA PRO A 191 -23.14 -7.46 13.10
C PRO A 191 -22.22 -6.25 13.31
N SER A 192 -21.20 -6.33 14.18
CA SER A 192 -20.23 -5.25 14.35
C SER A 192 -19.34 -5.08 13.11
N TYR A 193 -19.07 -6.15 12.37
CA TYR A 193 -18.32 -6.11 11.10
C TYR A 193 -19.20 -5.53 9.99
N GLU A 194 -20.48 -5.93 9.92
CA GLU A 194 -21.45 -5.31 8.99
C GLU A 194 -21.51 -3.79 9.21
N GLN A 195 -21.62 -3.36 10.48
CA GLN A 195 -21.67 -1.95 10.84
C GLN A 195 -20.40 -1.20 10.41
N ALA A 196 -19.22 -1.78 10.64
CA ALA A 196 -17.95 -1.19 10.25
C ALA A 196 -17.80 -1.08 8.72
N LEU A 197 -18.17 -2.11 7.98
CA LEU A 197 -18.16 -2.10 6.51
C LEU A 197 -19.13 -1.06 5.95
N LYS A 198 -20.33 -0.94 6.53
CA LYS A 198 -21.31 0.08 6.16
C LYS A 198 -20.77 1.49 6.44
N PHE A 199 -20.18 1.71 7.61
CA PHE A 199 -19.53 2.98 7.94
C PHE A 199 -18.42 3.32 6.93
N GLY A 200 -17.56 2.35 6.60
CA GLY A 200 -16.53 2.51 5.58
C GLY A 200 -17.11 2.89 4.23
N TYR A 201 -18.13 2.15 3.74
CA TYR A 201 -18.80 2.43 2.47
C TYR A 201 -19.40 3.83 2.40
N GLU A 202 -19.95 4.35 3.50
CA GLU A 202 -20.56 5.69 3.55
C GLU A 202 -19.53 6.82 3.62
N LYS A 203 -18.34 6.55 4.16
CA LYS A 203 -17.32 7.59 4.42
C LYS A 203 -16.15 7.58 3.44
N LEU A 204 -15.79 6.41 2.92
CA LEU A 204 -14.68 6.19 2.01
C LEU A 204 -15.27 6.05 0.60
N GLN A 205 -15.54 7.18 -0.04
CA GLN A 205 -15.98 7.22 -1.43
C GLN A 205 -15.15 8.23 -2.19
N LEU A 206 -14.75 7.86 -3.42
CA LEU A 206 -14.33 8.86 -4.40
C LEU A 206 -15.49 9.85 -4.59
N LYS A 207 -15.30 11.07 -4.09
CA LYS A 207 -16.19 12.17 -4.45
C LYS A 207 -15.89 12.48 -5.92
N LYS A 208 -16.86 12.19 -6.77
CA LYS A 208 -16.85 12.59 -8.18
C LYS A 208 -16.87 14.10 -8.32
#